data_AF-A0AAE4F0T8-F1
#
_entry.id   AF-A0AAE4F0T8-F1
#
_cell.length_a   1.000
_cell.length_b   1.000
_cell.length_c   1.000
_cell.angle_alpha   90.00
_cell.angle_beta   90.00
_cell.angle_gamma   90.00
#
_symmetry.space_group_name_H-M   'P 1'
#
loop_
_entity.id
_entity.type
_entity.pdbx_description
1 polymer ?
#
loop_
_entity_poly.entity_id
_entity_poly.type
_entity_poly.pdbx_seq_one_letter_code
_entity_poly.pdbx_strand_id
1 'polypeptide(L)' 'MLLFQIQLGSGLLESVGQIAALAGTLVLLLMIVGLGAFAYKSLRGDGIRWPDDTEETEGPEDGGVTQGSNDDEWKYY' A
#
# COMPACT_ATOMS: atom_id res chain seq x y z
N MET A 1 -17.59 14.30 45.70
CA MET A 1 -16.75 13.35 44.93
C MET A 1 -17.10 13.25 43.44
N LEU A 2 -18.23 13.78 42.95
CA LEU A 2 -18.61 13.72 41.52
C LEU A 2 -17.86 14.73 40.62
N LEU A 3 -17.32 15.82 41.18
CA LEU A 3 -16.60 16.85 40.40
C LEU A 3 -15.19 16.41 39.97
N PHE A 4 -14.53 15.53 40.74
CA PHE A 4 -13.18 15.05 40.45
C PHE A 4 -13.14 14.08 39.25
N GLN A 5 -14.23 13.36 39.01
CA GLN A 5 -14.36 12.41 37.89
C GLN A 5 -14.51 13.12 36.54
N ILE A 6 -15.21 14.27 36.51
CA ILE A 6 -15.39 15.05 35.28
C ILE A 6 -14.08 15.70 34.83
N GLN A 7 -13.23 16.11 35.78
CA GLN A 7 -11.96 16.79 35.48
C GLN A 7 -10.86 15.83 34.97
N LEU A 8 -10.84 14.58 35.46
CA LEU A 8 -9.95 13.52 34.94
C LEU A 8 -10.39 13.01 33.54
N GLY A 9 -11.70 12.96 33.29
CA GLY A 9 -12.24 12.58 31.98
C GLY A 9 -11.95 13.63 30.90
N SER A 10 -11.99 14.92 31.24
CA SER A 10 -11.77 16.00 30.26
C SER A 10 -10.33 16.04 29.72
N GLY A 11 -9.31 16.03 30.60
CA GLY A 11 -7.92 16.24 30.17
C GLY A 11 -7.30 15.05 29.42
N LEU A 12 -7.60 13.81 29.84
CA LEU A 12 -7.09 12.61 29.17
C LEU A 12 -7.77 12.37 27.82
N LEU A 13 -9.09 12.55 27.73
CA LEU A 13 -9.81 12.41 26.46
C LEU A 13 -9.42 13.51 25.47
N GLU A 14 -9.19 14.73 25.95
CA GLU A 14 -8.66 15.82 25.13
C GLU A 14 -7.27 15.48 24.57
N SER A 15 -6.38 14.94 25.41
CA SER A 15 -5.03 14.51 24.99
C SER A 15 -5.08 13.39 23.95
N VAL A 16 -5.95 12.40 24.13
CA VAL A 16 -6.14 11.31 23.16
C VAL A 16 -6.71 11.85 21.85
N GLY A 17 -7.66 12.78 21.91
CA GLY A 17 -8.22 13.44 20.74
C GLY A 17 -7.16 14.21 19.93
N GLN A 18 -6.26 14.93 20.60
CA GLN A 18 -5.15 15.64 19.94
C GLN A 18 -4.18 14.67 19.26
N ILE A 19 -3.80 13.57 19.93
CA ILE A 19 -2.93 12.54 19.35
C ILE A 19 -3.61 11.89 18.13
N ALA A 20 -4.89 11.57 18.23
CA ALA A 20 -5.65 11.00 17.13
C ALA A 20 -5.74 11.96 15.94
N ALA A 21 -5.95 13.26 16.18
CA ALA A 21 -5.97 14.27 15.13
C ALA A 21 -4.61 14.42 14.45
N LEU A 22 -3.51 14.41 15.22
CA LEU A 22 -2.15 14.45 14.68
C LEU A 22 -1.83 13.21 13.84
N ALA A 23 -2.15 12.02 14.36
CA ALA A 23 -1.95 10.76 13.64
C ALA A 23 -2.79 10.71 12.35
N GLY A 24 -4.06 11.12 12.42
CA GLY A 24 -4.95 11.20 11.27
C GLY A 24 -4.43 12.18 10.20
N THR A 25 -3.90 13.33 10.62
CA THR A 25 -3.27 14.29 9.70
C THR A 25 -2.04 13.69 9.03
N LEU A 26 -1.21 12.96 9.76
CA LEU A 26 -0.04 12.29 9.21
C LEU A 26 -0.44 11.23 8.18
N VAL A 27 -1.42 10.39 8.50
CA VAL A 27 -1.97 9.39 7.57
C VAL A 27 -2.52 10.05 6.32
N LEU A 28 -3.28 11.15 6.47
CA LEU A 28 -3.81 11.91 5.33
C LEU A 28 -2.70 12.44 4.43
N LEU A 29 -1.62 12.99 5.00
CA LEU A 29 -0.46 13.45 4.22
C LEU A 29 0.19 12.30 3.45
N LEU A 30 0.36 11.15 4.08
CA LEU A 30 0.91 9.96 3.41
C LEU A 30 0.03 9.49 2.27
N MET A 31 -1.30 9.53 2.42
CA MET A 31 -2.24 9.22 1.34
C MET A 31 -2.11 10.20 0.17
N ILE A 32 -1.98 11.50 0.44
CA ILE A 32 -1.78 12.52 -0.59
C ILE A 32 -0.46 12.29 -1.34
N VAL A 33 0.62 12.01 -0.61
CA VAL A 33 1.93 11.69 -1.21
C VAL A 33 1.85 10.43 -2.06
N GLY A 34 1.22 9.36 -1.56
CA GLY A 34 1.03 8.12 -2.30
C GLY A 34 0.21 8.32 -3.58
N LEU A 35 -0.89 9.08 -3.48
CA LEU A 35 -1.72 9.42 -4.63
C LEU A 35 -0.95 10.27 -5.65
N GLY A 36 -0.16 11.24 -5.17
CA GLY A 36 0.69 12.08 -6.02
C GLY A 36 1.77 11.27 -6.73
N ALA A 37 2.44 10.34 -6.03
CA ALA A 37 3.43 9.44 -6.61
C ALA A 37 2.81 8.50 -7.65
N PHE A 38 1.63 7.95 -7.36
CA PHE A 38 0.86 7.14 -8.29
C PHE A 38 0.51 7.95 -9.55
N ALA A 39 -0.14 9.10 -9.39
CA ALA A 39 -0.53 9.96 -10.51
C ALA A 39 0.68 10.43 -11.33
N TYR A 40 1.78 10.78 -10.67
CA TYR A 40 3.03 11.15 -11.32
C TYR A 40 3.60 10.00 -12.18
N LYS A 41 3.64 8.78 -11.63
CA LYS A 41 4.12 7.59 -12.35
C LYS A 41 3.20 7.22 -13.50
N SER A 42 1.88 7.36 -13.33
CA SER A 42 0.89 7.09 -14.39
C SER A 42 0.93 8.10 -15.54
N LEU A 43 1.22 9.38 -15.27
CA LEU A 43 1.22 10.43 -16.28
C LEU A 43 2.57 10.62 -16.97
N ARG A 44 3.67 10.37 -16.25
CA ARG A 44 5.03 10.70 -16.72
C ARG A 44 5.93 9.49 -16.93
N GLY A 45 5.56 8.33 -16.39
CA GLY A 45 6.29 7.08 -16.54
C GLY A 45 5.56 6.10 -17.46
N ASP A 46 6.27 5.05 -17.83
CA ASP A 46 5.83 3.84 -18.54
C ASP A 46 4.79 3.01 -17.72
N GLY A 47 3.98 3.67 -16.89
CA GLY A 47 3.13 3.04 -15.88
C GLY A 47 3.90 2.54 -14.65
N ILE A 48 3.18 1.83 -13.76
CA ILE A 48 3.79 1.05 -12.69
C ILE A 48 4.40 -0.20 -13.31
N ARG A 49 5.70 -0.17 -13.62
CA ARG A 49 6.49 -1.39 -13.91
C ARG A 49 6.45 -2.29 -12.69
N TRP A 50 5.80 -3.43 -12.81
CA TRP A 50 5.86 -4.52 -11.86
C TRP A 50 7.10 -5.38 -12.13
N PRO A 51 7.67 -6.05 -11.12
CA PRO A 51 8.81 -6.96 -11.30
C PRO A 51 8.52 -8.12 -12.27
N ASP A 52 7.23 -8.42 -12.50
CA ASP A 52 6.81 -9.42 -13.49
C ASP A 52 6.76 -8.83 -14.92
N ASP A 53 6.82 -7.50 -15.07
CA ASP A 53 6.88 -6.80 -16.38
C ASP A 53 8.32 -6.72 -16.95
N THR A 54 9.30 -7.37 -16.30
CA THR A 54 10.68 -7.44 -16.79
C THR A 54 10.95 -8.59 -17.76
N GLU A 55 9.94 -9.40 -18.12
CA GLU A 55 10.16 -10.62 -18.90
C GLU A 55 9.32 -10.70 -20.18
N GLU A 56 9.50 -9.76 -21.12
CA GLU A 56 9.06 -10.00 -22.51
C GLU A 56 10.09 -9.59 -23.58
N THR A 57 11.30 -9.19 -23.22
CA THR A 57 12.33 -8.91 -24.23
C THR A 57 13.69 -9.28 -23.69
N GLU A 58 14.26 -10.33 -24.30
CA GLU A 58 15.62 -10.86 -24.14
C GLU A 58 15.76 -12.04 -23.17
N GLY A 59 15.43 -13.24 -23.68
CA GLY A 59 16.08 -14.46 -23.21
C GLY A 59 17.60 -14.35 -23.40
N PRO A 60 18.39 -14.98 -22.52
CA PRO A 60 18.84 -16.33 -22.83
C PRO A 60 18.85 -17.27 -21.60
N GLU A 61 18.28 -18.47 -21.79
CA GLU A 61 18.76 -19.75 -21.23
C GLU A 61 19.25 -19.76 -19.77
N ASP A 62 18.34 -19.97 -18.82
CA ASP A 62 18.57 -20.97 -17.74
C ASP A 62 17.28 -21.30 -16.95
N GLY A 63 16.77 -22.52 -17.12
CA GLY A 63 16.21 -23.36 -16.05
C GLY A 63 15.00 -22.91 -15.20
N GLY A 64 14.18 -21.93 -15.61
CA GLY A 64 13.02 -21.49 -14.83
C GLY A 64 11.73 -22.29 -15.10
N VAL A 65 11.04 -22.74 -14.04
CA VAL A 65 9.75 -23.44 -14.13
C VAL A 65 8.67 -22.48 -14.64
N THR A 66 8.20 -22.68 -15.87
CA THR A 66 7.09 -21.94 -16.46
C THR A 66 5.77 -22.31 -15.78
N GLN A 67 4.98 -21.31 -15.38
CA GLN A 67 3.63 -21.50 -14.85
C GLN A 67 2.71 -21.99 -15.98
N GLY A 68 2.21 -23.23 -15.87
CA GLY A 68 1.31 -23.83 -16.85
C GLY A 68 0.06 -22.97 -17.08
N SER A 69 -0.25 -22.73 -18.36
CA SER A 69 -1.45 -22.01 -18.76
C SER A 69 -2.70 -22.79 -18.36
N ASN A 70 -3.78 -22.09 -18.02
CA ASN A 70 -5.01 -22.67 -17.47
C ASN A 70 -5.85 -23.50 -18.48
N ASP A 71 -5.25 -23.92 -19.60
CA ASP A 71 -5.85 -24.79 -20.63
C ASP A 71 -5.17 -26.18 -20.70
N ASP A 72 -4.27 -26.51 -19.77
CA ASP A 72 -3.63 -27.83 -19.72
C ASP A 72 -4.51 -28.88 -19.03
N GLU A 73 -5.57 -29.31 -19.71
CA GLU A 73 -6.22 -30.60 -19.45
C GLU A 73 -5.31 -31.75 -19.92
N TRP A 74 -4.34 -32.13 -19.07
CA TRP A 74 -3.68 -33.43 -19.03
C TRP A 74 -3.13 -33.98 -20.37
N LYS A 75 -1.81 -33.93 -20.62
CA LYS A 75 -1.02 -35.08 -21.15
C LYS A 75 0.47 -34.98 -20.84
N TYR A 76 0.93 -35.81 -19.90
CA TYR A 76 2.34 -36.19 -19.77
C TYR A 76 2.71 -37.16 -20.89
N TYR A 77 3.78 -36.87 -21.63
CA TYR A 77 4.64 -37.83 -22.33
C TYR A 77 6.09 -37.37 -22.28
#